data_AF-A0AAW1IW17-F1
#
_entry.id   AF-A0AAW1IW17-F1
#
_cell.length_a   1.000
_cell.length_b   1.000
_cell.length_c   1.000
_cell.angle_alpha   90.00
_cell.angle_beta   90.00
_cell.angle_gamma   90.00
#
_symmetry.space_group_name_H-M   'P 1'
#
loop_
_entity.id
_entity.type
_entity.pdbx_description
1 polymer ?
#
loop_
_entity_poly.entity_id
_entity_poly.type
_entity_poly.pdbx_seq_one_letter_code
_entity_poly.pdbx_strand_id
1 'polypeptide(L)'
;MLADAWERLTETNLQRAWRKLWPYDEGKDDDEEEEADIDGAGFEQCDKDDAMEWLGVDSNDPGYQILTDQEIADMLMMQFLSEDTDTIGSDGDDAENETEEIGPTHSEAFVAAETLMSWLEKQNQSSPS
;
A
#
# COMPACT_ATOMS: atom_id res chain seq x y z
N MET A 1 -11.43 -14.09 3.26
CA MET A 1 -10.74 -14.78 2.15
C MET A 1 -9.23 -14.56 2.16
N LEU A 2 -8.73 -13.32 2.24
CA LEU A 2 -7.28 -13.08 2.40
C LEU A 2 -6.82 -13.30 3.86
N ALA A 3 -7.58 -12.81 4.83
CA ALA A 3 -7.30 -13.01 6.27
C ALA A 3 -7.20 -14.50 6.66
N ASP A 4 -8.13 -15.32 6.16
CA ASP A 4 -8.14 -16.78 6.42
C ASP A 4 -6.94 -17.51 5.80
N ALA A 5 -6.29 -16.93 4.80
CA ALA A 5 -5.08 -17.49 4.18
C ALA A 5 -3.85 -17.22 5.05
N TRP A 6 -3.78 -16.04 5.69
CA TRP A 6 -2.73 -15.69 6.65
C TRP A 6 -2.77 -16.54 7.91
N GLU A 7 -3.95 -16.90 8.40
CA GLU A 7 -4.10 -17.78 9.57
C GLU A 7 -3.64 -19.23 9.33
N ARG A 8 -3.49 -19.64 8.07
CA ARG A 8 -3.04 -20.99 7.68
C ARG A 8 -1.54 -21.08 7.45
N LEU A 9 -0.82 -19.97 7.55
CA LEU A 9 0.62 -19.95 7.45
C LEU A 9 1.22 -20.57 8.72
N THR A 10 1.95 -21.67 8.51
CA THR A 10 2.77 -22.30 9.54
C THR A 10 4.22 -21.91 9.33
N GLU A 11 4.98 -21.86 10.43
CA GLU A 11 6.43 -21.64 10.40
C GLU A 11 7.12 -22.58 9.41
N THR A 12 6.70 -23.85 9.38
CA THR A 12 7.24 -24.87 8.48
C THR A 12 6.96 -24.61 7.00
N ASN A 13 5.78 -24.09 6.67
CA ASN A 13 5.44 -23.75 5.29
C ASN A 13 6.19 -22.50 4.84
N LEU A 14 6.34 -21.53 5.74
CA LEU A 14 7.14 -20.34 5.52
C LEU A 14 8.60 -20.74 5.27
N GLN A 15 9.23 -21.48 6.19
CA GLN A 15 10.60 -21.97 6.06
C GLN A 15 10.83 -22.75 4.77
N ARG A 16 9.89 -23.61 4.36
CA ARG A 16 9.98 -24.35 3.09
C ARG A 16 9.87 -23.45 1.86
N ALA A 17 9.08 -22.39 1.93
CA ALA A 17 8.99 -21.41 0.85
C ALA A 17 10.31 -20.61 0.76
N TRP A 18 10.82 -20.12 1.89
CA TRP A 18 12.07 -19.37 1.97
C TRP A 18 13.30 -20.18 1.57
N ARG A 19 13.37 -21.48 1.91
CA ARG A 19 14.47 -22.38 1.46
C ARG A 19 14.60 -22.49 -0.06
N LYS A 20 13.54 -22.20 -0.82
CA LYS A 20 13.60 -22.18 -2.29
C LYS A 20 14.25 -20.91 -2.82
N LEU A 21 14.11 -19.81 -2.09
CA LEU A 21 14.68 -18.50 -2.42
C LEU A 21 16.12 -18.39 -1.88
N TRP A 22 16.40 -19.04 -0.76
CA TRP A 22 17.71 -19.07 -0.12
C TRP A 22 18.08 -20.53 0.19
N PRO A 23 18.65 -21.27 -0.78
CA PRO A 23 19.15 -22.61 -0.55
C PRO A 23 20.30 -22.51 0.45
N TYR A 24 20.05 -22.84 1.71
CA TYR A 24 21.11 -22.90 2.72
C TYR A 24 22.10 -24.00 2.32
N ASP A 25 23.33 -23.61 1.98
CA ASP A 25 24.43 -24.54 1.74
C ASP A 25 25.10 -24.81 3.10
N GLU A 26 25.01 -26.04 3.61
CA GLU A 26 25.53 -26.45 4.94
C GLU A 26 27.08 -26.44 5.03
N GLY A 27 27.78 -25.64 4.21
CA GLY A 27 29.23 -25.70 4.07
C GLY A 27 29.96 -24.40 3.72
N LYS A 28 29.31 -23.24 3.75
CA LYS A 28 29.99 -21.94 3.58
C LYS A 28 30.02 -21.18 4.89
N ASP A 29 31.22 -20.82 5.32
CA ASP A 29 31.46 -19.96 6.46
C ASP A 29 30.82 -18.58 6.20
N ASP A 30 29.95 -18.12 7.10
CA ASP A 30 29.13 -16.89 7.04
C ASP A 30 29.94 -15.56 7.03
N ASP A 31 31.23 -15.59 6.68
CA ASP A 31 32.13 -14.42 6.71
C ASP A 31 32.25 -13.68 5.36
N GLU A 32 31.63 -14.19 4.30
CA GLU A 32 31.50 -13.50 3.02
C GLU A 32 30.04 -13.06 2.85
N GLU A 33 29.79 -11.77 2.60
CA GLU A 33 28.49 -11.24 2.13
C GLU A 33 28.12 -11.97 0.83
N GLU A 34 27.51 -13.14 0.97
CA GLU A 34 27.05 -13.94 -0.16
C GLU A 34 25.75 -13.30 -0.65
N GLU A 35 25.90 -12.43 -1.65
CA GLU A 35 24.79 -12.02 -2.52
C GLU A 35 24.12 -13.29 -3.05
N ALA A 36 22.96 -13.67 -2.50
CA ALA A 36 22.28 -14.83 -3.02
C ALA A 36 21.98 -14.64 -4.49
N ASP A 37 22.40 -15.63 -5.26
CA ASP A 37 22.09 -15.72 -6.67
C ASP A 37 20.65 -16.24 -6.80
N ILE A 38 19.71 -15.33 -7.00
CA ILE A 38 18.25 -15.59 -7.11
C ILE A 38 17.89 -16.10 -8.53
N ASP A 39 18.90 -16.40 -9.36
CA ASP A 39 18.73 -16.91 -10.72
C ASP A 39 18.03 -18.28 -10.72
N GLY A 40 16.72 -18.27 -10.92
CA GLY A 40 15.90 -19.48 -11.12
C GLY A 40 14.57 -19.55 -10.37
N ALA A 41 14.25 -18.58 -9.50
CA ALA A 41 13.02 -18.62 -8.69
C ALA A 41 11.73 -18.15 -9.41
N GLY A 42 11.72 -18.08 -10.75
CA GLY A 42 10.57 -17.63 -11.55
C GLY A 42 10.50 -16.12 -11.75
N PHE A 43 11.61 -15.42 -11.50
CA PHE A 43 11.80 -13.99 -11.69
C PHE A 43 12.28 -13.63 -13.11
N GLU A 44 11.80 -14.31 -14.15
CA GLU A 44 12.16 -14.02 -15.56
C GLU A 44 11.85 -12.58 -15.99
N GLN A 45 11.06 -11.84 -15.20
CA GLN A 45 10.69 -10.43 -15.40
C GLN A 45 11.18 -9.52 -14.27
N CYS A 46 11.98 -10.02 -13.34
CA CYS A 46 12.52 -9.23 -12.23
C CYS A 46 14.02 -9.53 -12.17
N ASP A 47 14.79 -8.70 -12.88
CA ASP A 47 16.23 -8.83 -12.91
C ASP A 47 16.87 -8.21 -11.66
N LYS A 48 18.20 -8.29 -11.59
CA LYS A 48 18.95 -7.77 -10.44
C LYS A 48 18.79 -6.25 -10.29
N ASP A 49 18.58 -5.53 -11.39
CA ASP A 49 18.41 -4.09 -11.37
C ASP A 49 17.01 -3.73 -10.83
N ASP A 50 15.97 -4.48 -11.22
CA ASP A 50 14.62 -4.36 -10.67
C ASP A 50 14.60 -4.59 -9.14
N ALA A 51 15.34 -5.60 -8.67
CA ALA A 51 15.46 -5.89 -7.24
C ALA A 51 16.20 -4.78 -6.48
N MET A 52 17.27 -4.23 -7.07
CA MET A 52 18.01 -3.10 -6.49
C MET A 52 17.18 -1.81 -6.49
N GLU A 53 16.37 -1.56 -7.52
CA GLU A 53 15.43 -0.43 -7.55
C GLU A 53 14.43 -0.53 -6.41
N TRP A 54 13.84 -1.72 -6.20
CA TRP A 54 12.90 -1.99 -5.11
C TRP A 54 13.52 -1.75 -3.73
N LEU A 55 14.72 -2.27 -3.49
CA LEU A 55 15.45 -2.02 -2.25
C LEU A 55 15.80 -0.53 -2.08
N GLY A 56 15.96 0.17 -3.20
CA GLY A 56 16.26 1.59 -3.27
C GLY A 56 15.09 2.52 -2.93
N VAL A 57 13.84 2.07 -3.09
CA VAL A 57 12.62 2.93 -2.97
C VAL A 57 12.59 3.70 -1.65
N ASP A 58 12.90 3.01 -0.54
CA ASP A 58 12.82 3.59 0.81
C ASP A 58 14.17 4.18 1.28
N SER A 59 15.19 4.25 0.41
CA SER A 59 16.54 4.74 0.79
C SER A 59 16.54 6.18 1.33
N ASN A 60 15.53 6.95 0.94
CA ASN A 60 15.33 8.34 1.35
C ASN A 60 14.04 8.54 2.16
N ASP A 61 13.30 7.46 2.47
CA ASP A 61 12.14 7.56 3.34
C ASP A 61 12.61 7.51 4.81
N PRO A 62 12.50 8.60 5.58
CA PRO A 62 12.78 8.57 7.02
C PRO A 62 11.81 7.66 7.79
N GLY A 63 10.76 7.16 7.12
CA GLY A 63 9.71 6.35 7.70
C GLY A 63 8.81 7.16 8.63
N TYR A 64 7.92 6.48 9.31
CA TYR A 64 7.13 7.09 10.37
C TYR A 64 7.98 7.32 11.62
N GLN A 65 7.78 8.47 12.26
CA GLN A 65 8.41 8.75 13.55
C GLN A 65 7.97 7.68 14.57
N ILE A 66 8.96 7.04 15.22
CA ILE A 66 8.72 6.18 16.36
C ILE A 66 8.40 7.08 17.54
N LEU A 67 7.17 6.97 18.04
CA LEU A 67 6.66 7.78 19.12
C LEU A 67 6.56 6.93 20.38
N THR A 68 6.90 7.53 21.51
CA THR A 68 6.68 6.94 22.83
C THR A 68 5.21 7.05 23.23
N ASP A 69 4.75 6.19 24.13
CA ASP A 69 3.37 6.22 24.65
C ASP A 69 2.98 7.62 25.17
N GLN A 70 3.93 8.36 25.75
CA GLN A 70 3.68 9.72 26.24
C GLN A 70 3.50 10.72 25.10
N GLU A 71 4.33 10.66 24.05
CA GLU A 71 4.19 11.54 22.88
C GLU A 71 2.86 11.26 22.14
N ILE A 72 2.47 9.99 22.04
CA ILE A 72 1.16 9.58 21.51
C ILE A 72 0.03 10.19 22.34
N ALA A 73 0.09 10.07 23.67
CA ALA A 73 -0.89 10.65 24.57
C ALA A 73 -0.96 12.19 24.48
N ASP A 74 0.19 12.85 24.35
CA ASP A 74 0.28 14.31 24.24
C ASP A 74 -0.30 14.81 22.91
N MET A 75 -0.05 14.11 21.80
CA MET A 75 -0.67 14.44 20.50
C MET A 75 -2.18 14.25 20.53
N LEU A 76 -2.66 13.16 21.12
CA LEU A 76 -4.10 12.94 21.29
C LEU A 76 -4.71 14.04 22.16
N MET A 77 -4.09 14.38 23.30
CA MET A 77 -4.57 15.48 24.15
C MET A 77 -4.57 16.81 23.40
N MET A 78 -3.51 17.17 22.68
CA MET A 78 -3.48 18.39 21.88
C MET A 78 -4.58 18.41 20.82
N GLN A 79 -4.83 17.29 20.14
CA GLN A 79 -5.91 17.16 19.17
C GLN A 79 -7.28 17.40 19.83
N PHE A 80 -7.57 16.72 20.95
CA PHE A 80 -8.83 16.87 21.68
C PHE A 80 -9.03 18.27 22.26
N LEU A 81 -7.97 18.93 22.75
CA LEU A 81 -8.04 20.31 23.24
C LEU A 81 -8.25 21.34 22.12
N SER A 82 -7.87 21.01 20.88
CA SER A 82 -8.04 21.88 19.71
C SER A 82 -9.46 21.83 19.14
N GLU A 83 -10.17 20.72 19.33
CA GLU A 83 -11.55 20.51 18.85
C GLU A 83 -12.63 21.01 19.82
N ASP A 84 -12.28 21.39 21.06
CA ASP A 84 -13.23 21.77 22.11
C ASP A 84 -13.53 23.29 22.21
N THR A 85 -13.15 24.11 21.22
CA THR A 85 -13.44 25.57 21.24
C THR A 85 -14.61 26.04 20.39
N ASP A 86 -15.29 25.17 19.65
CA ASP A 86 -16.51 25.55 18.94
C ASP A 86 -17.77 24.95 19.60
N THR A 87 -18.31 25.75 20.51
CA THR A 87 -19.76 25.90 20.74
C THR A 87 -20.48 24.77 21.50
N ILE A 88 -20.27 24.72 22.82
CA ILE A 88 -21.37 24.35 23.74
C ILE A 88 -22.39 25.49 23.71
N GLY A 89 -23.46 25.33 22.92
CA GLY A 89 -24.50 26.33 22.80
C GLY A 89 -25.71 25.91 21.97
N SER A 90 -26.68 25.30 22.65
CA SER A 90 -28.10 25.18 22.29
C SER A 90 -28.52 23.99 21.41
N ASP A 91 -29.19 23.05 22.08
CA ASP A 91 -30.34 22.27 21.61
C ASP A 91 -31.04 22.88 20.37
N GLY A 92 -31.07 22.14 19.26
CA GLY A 92 -31.82 22.51 18.05
C GLY A 92 -31.22 21.99 16.74
N ASP A 93 -31.75 20.86 16.29
CA ASP A 93 -31.77 20.34 14.90
C ASP A 93 -30.43 20.04 14.19
N ASP A 94 -30.16 18.75 14.16
CA ASP A 94 -29.56 17.94 13.08
C ASP A 94 -29.46 18.66 11.72
N ALA A 95 -28.31 19.29 11.47
CA ALA A 95 -27.90 19.77 10.17
C ALA A 95 -26.41 19.47 10.00
N GLU A 96 -26.12 18.20 9.77
CA GLU A 96 -24.93 17.68 9.10
C GLU A 96 -24.55 18.58 7.89
N ASN A 97 -23.57 19.45 8.10
CA ASN A 97 -22.90 20.19 7.04
C ASN A 97 -21.42 19.80 7.04
N GLU A 98 -21.17 18.52 6.85
CA GLU A 98 -19.92 18.02 6.31
C GLU A 98 -20.08 18.06 4.80
N THR A 99 -19.42 19.02 4.15
CA THR A 99 -19.29 18.99 2.69
C THR A 99 -18.35 17.85 2.32
N GLU A 100 -18.86 16.62 2.39
CA GLU A 100 -18.27 15.50 1.69
C GLU A 100 -18.14 15.91 0.23
N GLU A 101 -16.98 15.64 -0.40
CA GLU A 101 -16.91 15.67 -1.85
C GLU A 101 -17.84 14.56 -2.36
N ILE A 102 -19.10 14.92 -2.56
CA ILE A 102 -20.11 14.07 -3.18
C ILE A 102 -19.60 13.83 -4.60
N GLY A 103 -18.93 12.70 -4.79
CA GLY A 103 -18.54 12.20 -6.11
C GLY A 103 -19.77 12.12 -7.02
N PRO A 104 -19.57 11.98 -8.34
CA PRO A 104 -20.69 11.94 -9.27
C PRO A 104 -21.67 10.86 -8.84
N THR A 105 -22.96 11.20 -8.85
CA THR A 105 -24.02 10.23 -8.65
C THR A 105 -23.85 9.07 -9.62
N HIS A 106 -24.39 7.89 -9.30
CA HIS A 106 -24.25 6.71 -10.16
C HIS A 106 -24.66 7.00 -11.63
N SER A 107 -25.71 7.80 -11.82
CA SER A 107 -26.13 8.26 -13.15
C SER A 107 -25.10 9.15 -13.84
N GLU A 108 -24.47 10.08 -13.13
CA GLU A 108 -23.46 10.98 -13.69
C GLU A 108 -22.18 10.22 -14.04
N ALA A 109 -21.76 9.29 -13.19
CA ALA A 109 -20.64 8.39 -13.47
C ALA A 109 -20.91 7.53 -14.71
N PHE A 110 -22.14 7.02 -14.87
CA PHE A 110 -22.54 6.24 -16.04
C PHE A 110 -22.52 7.06 -17.33
N VAL A 111 -23.06 8.29 -17.30
CA VAL A 111 -23.05 9.20 -18.46
C VAL A 111 -21.62 9.60 -18.84
N ALA A 112 -20.76 9.84 -17.85
CA ALA A 112 -19.35 10.13 -18.08
C ALA A 112 -18.64 8.93 -18.75
N ALA A 113 -18.94 7.71 -18.31
CA ALA A 113 -18.41 6.49 -18.92
C ALA A 113 -18.87 6.30 -20.37
N GLU A 114 -20.16 6.49 -20.68
CA GLU A 114 -20.67 6.41 -22.06
C GLU A 114 -20.06 7.47 -22.97
N THR A 115 -19.84 8.67 -22.45
CA THR A 115 -19.19 9.76 -23.18
C THR A 115 -17.74 9.42 -23.51
N LEU A 116 -17.00 8.85 -22.56
CA LEU A 116 -15.62 8.39 -22.76
C LEU A 116 -15.55 7.25 -23.79
N MET A 117 -16.44 6.27 -23.71
CA MET A 117 -16.51 5.18 -24.69
C MET A 117 -16.83 5.69 -26.09
N SER A 118 -17.81 6.59 -26.22
CA SER A 118 -18.16 7.22 -27.49
C SER A 118 -17.02 8.06 -28.08
N TRP A 119 -16.17 8.63 -27.24
CA TRP A 119 -14.97 9.35 -27.67
C TRP A 119 -13.87 8.39 -28.13
N LEU A 120 -13.65 7.28 -27.42
CA LEU A 120 -12.69 6.24 -27.77
C LEU A 120 -13.03 5.58 -29.12
N GLU A 121 -14.29 5.27 -29.37
CA GLU A 121 -14.74 4.68 -30.64
C GLU A 121 -14.51 5.59 -31.85
N LYS A 122 -14.52 6.92 -31.64
CA LYS A 122 -14.20 7.92 -32.66
C LYS A 122 -12.71 8.10 -32.88
N GLN A 123 -11.86 7.57 -31.99
CA GLN A 123 -10.44 7.53 -32.23
C GLN A 123 -10.21 6.52 -33.37
N ASN A 124 -9.96 7.06 -34.56
CA ASN A 124 -9.70 6.30 -35.77
C ASN A 124 -8.61 5.26 -35.44
N GLN A 125 -8.98 3.97 -35.48
CA GLN A 125 -8.13 2.82 -35.15
C GLN A 125 -6.69 3.09 -35.59
N SER A 126 -5.81 3.41 -34.64
CA SER A 126 -4.37 3.40 -34.89
C SER A 126 -3.98 1.92 -34.97
N SER A 127 -4.23 1.35 -36.14
CA SER A 127 -3.68 0.06 -36.51
C SER A 127 -2.16 0.23 -36.53
N PRO A 128 -1.39 -0.59 -35.81
CA PRO A 128 0.05 -0.62 -36.00
C PRO A 128 0.29 -1.13 -37.43
N SER A 129 0.90 -0.28 -38.27
CA SER A 129 1.51 -0.72 -39.53
C SER A 129 2.88 -1.32 -39.28
#